data_AF-A0A072NPJ9-F1
#
_entry.id   AF-A0A072NPJ9-F1
#
_cell.length_a   1.000
_cell.length_b   1.000
_cell.length_c   1.000
_cell.angle_alpha   90.00
_cell.angle_beta   90.00
_cell.angle_gamma   90.00
#
_symmetry.space_group_name_H-M   'P 1'
#
loop_
_entity.id
_entity.type
_entity.pdbx_description
1 polymer ?
#
loop_
_entity_poly.entity_id
_entity_poly.type
_entity_poly.pdbx_seq_one_letter_code
_entity_poly.pdbx_strand_id
1 'polypeptide(L)'
;MIYKHRTESKELLLYRFVNTRATLSQSDSQYHWTLEKGYEGEQLFDLLLQQLQGEFIILNDLLFEINNTFFQIDSLLLAPEKIHLFDVKNFENDYIIDNDNNWYSILKNDRKKESKNPIHQLNRCETLLKQQLQKLGFNSPITSKLVFINPNFYLYQAPPNYPIVFPTQLDRFINQLNSQLTTSKLKERDFKYAQQLLQNHKDESPFKNRPDYTFEGLKKGIYCKSCQSFDVFTNPKTIVCNKCGFRERIEAAVLRNVEEYKMLFPEIKVTTTAISEWCGIIKSDNTIRKVLTTNYQSIGKQRGTHYI
;
A
#
# COMPACT_ATOMS: atom_id res chain seq x y z
N MET A 1 -8.62 -6.21 17.47
CA MET A 1 -8.14 -4.83 17.22
C MET A 1 -7.05 -4.81 16.16
N ILE A 2 -6.97 -3.74 15.38
CA ILE A 2 -5.92 -3.54 14.36
C ILE A 2 -4.66 -3.02 15.05
N TYR A 3 -3.55 -3.74 14.93
CA TYR A 3 -2.25 -3.36 15.49
C TYR A 3 -1.36 -2.64 14.48
N LYS A 4 -1.47 -3.01 13.20
CA LYS A 4 -0.83 -2.29 12.09
C LYS A 4 -1.87 -1.98 11.03
N HIS A 5 -2.16 -0.71 10.87
CA HIS A 5 -3.05 -0.21 9.83
C HIS A 5 -2.40 -0.35 8.46
N ARG A 6 -3.25 -0.54 7.45
CA ARG A 6 -2.83 -0.53 6.05
C ARG A 6 -2.34 0.86 5.67
N THR A 7 -1.24 0.91 4.94
CA THR A 7 -0.63 2.17 4.49
C THR A 7 -0.35 2.09 3.01
N GLU A 8 -0.43 3.22 2.33
CA GLU A 8 -0.02 3.30 0.93
C GLU A 8 1.46 2.91 0.82
N SER A 9 1.76 1.98 -0.07
CA SER A 9 3.15 1.56 -0.26
C SER A 9 3.97 2.73 -0.82
N LYS A 10 5.26 2.77 -0.48
CA LYS A 10 6.17 3.78 -1.03
C LYS A 10 6.21 3.72 -2.57
N GLU A 11 6.06 2.54 -3.14
CA GLU A 11 6.00 2.38 -4.58
C GLU A 11 4.74 3.03 -5.17
N LEU A 12 3.55 2.74 -4.61
CA LEU A 12 2.29 3.32 -5.07
C LEU A 12 2.31 4.86 -4.97
N LEU A 13 2.77 5.39 -3.85
CA LEU A 13 2.89 6.84 -3.64
C LEU A 13 3.82 7.48 -4.68
N LEU A 14 4.95 6.84 -4.99
CA LEU A 14 5.89 7.33 -5.99
C LEU A 14 5.24 7.38 -7.38
N TYR A 15 4.54 6.31 -7.80
CA TYR A 15 3.82 6.31 -9.07
C TYR A 15 2.71 7.38 -9.11
N ARG A 16 1.97 7.58 -8.02
CA ARG A 16 0.95 8.65 -7.94
C ARG A 16 1.56 10.04 -8.11
N PHE A 17 2.69 10.32 -7.47
CA PHE A 17 3.38 11.60 -7.60
C PHE A 17 3.87 11.84 -9.04
N VAL A 18 4.50 10.85 -9.65
CA VAL A 18 4.96 10.95 -11.04
C VAL A 18 3.77 11.11 -11.99
N ASN A 19 2.73 10.29 -11.85
CA ASN A 19 1.52 10.37 -12.67
C ASN A 19 0.78 11.72 -12.54
N THR A 20 0.87 12.36 -11.37
CA THR A 20 0.30 13.70 -11.16
C THR A 20 1.09 14.77 -11.91
N ARG A 21 2.41 14.60 -12.05
CA ARG A 21 3.33 15.63 -12.57
C ARG A 21 3.79 15.41 -14.01
N ALA A 22 3.64 14.20 -14.53
CA ALA A 22 4.08 13.80 -15.85
C ALA A 22 3.18 12.69 -16.39
N THR A 23 3.23 12.48 -17.70
CA THR A 23 2.59 11.32 -18.33
C THR A 23 3.50 10.11 -18.17
N LEU A 24 2.98 9.05 -17.53
CA LEU A 24 3.67 7.77 -17.43
C LEU A 24 3.74 7.07 -18.79
N SER A 25 4.76 6.24 -18.98
CA SER A 25 4.82 5.32 -20.12
C SER A 25 3.66 4.32 -20.06
N GLN A 26 3.31 3.67 -21.18
CA GLN A 26 2.19 2.70 -21.19
C GLN A 26 2.40 1.55 -20.19
N SER A 27 3.63 1.04 -20.06
CA SER A 27 3.97 -0.01 -19.09
C SER A 27 3.84 0.50 -17.65
N ASP A 28 4.32 1.71 -17.37
CA ASP A 28 4.25 2.32 -16.05
C ASP A 28 2.83 2.66 -15.65
N SER A 29 2.00 3.17 -16.57
CA SER A 29 0.57 3.39 -16.35
C SER A 29 -0.15 2.09 -16.02
N GLN A 30 0.15 1.00 -16.74
CA GLN A 30 -0.45 -0.31 -16.46
C GLN A 30 -0.02 -0.86 -15.10
N TYR A 31 1.24 -0.66 -14.73
CA TYR A 31 1.77 -1.08 -13.44
C TYR A 31 1.19 -0.25 -12.29
N HIS A 32 1.15 1.08 -12.43
CA HIS A 32 0.50 2.00 -11.50
C HIS A 32 -0.97 1.61 -11.29
N TRP A 33 -1.72 1.37 -12.37
CA TRP A 33 -3.11 0.89 -12.28
C TRP A 33 -3.24 -0.41 -11.48
N THR A 34 -2.29 -1.33 -11.67
CA THR A 34 -2.27 -2.61 -10.93
C THR A 34 -2.02 -2.39 -9.43
N LEU A 35 -1.11 -1.48 -9.07
CA LEU A 35 -0.86 -1.10 -7.67
C LEU A 35 -2.08 -0.44 -7.03
N GLU A 36 -2.74 0.48 -7.74
CA GLU A 36 -3.98 1.12 -7.29
C GLU A 36 -5.08 0.10 -7.01
N LYS A 37 -5.30 -0.82 -7.96
CA LYS A 37 -6.32 -1.87 -7.83
C LYS A 37 -6.03 -2.84 -6.69
N GLY A 38 -4.76 -3.18 -6.47
CA GLY A 38 -4.33 -3.99 -5.34
C GLY A 38 -4.67 -3.31 -4.01
N TYR A 39 -4.23 -2.06 -3.85
CA TYR A 39 -4.49 -1.27 -2.64
C TYR A 39 -5.99 -1.05 -2.39
N GLU A 40 -6.78 -0.74 -3.43
CA GLU A 40 -8.24 -0.62 -3.33
C GLU A 40 -8.88 -1.91 -2.81
N GLY A 41 -8.49 -3.07 -3.34
CA GLY A 41 -9.05 -4.35 -2.91
C GLY A 41 -8.71 -4.70 -1.47
N GLU A 42 -7.48 -4.42 -1.08
CA GLU A 42 -7.00 -4.57 0.27
C GLU A 42 -7.74 -3.66 1.26
N GLN A 43 -8.04 -2.40 0.89
CA GLN A 43 -8.88 -1.50 1.69
C GLN A 43 -10.31 -2.02 1.83
N LEU A 44 -10.90 -2.54 0.75
CA LEU A 44 -12.23 -3.17 0.79
C LEU A 44 -12.25 -4.39 1.73
N PHE A 45 -11.17 -5.18 1.76
CA PHE A 45 -11.05 -6.28 2.70
C PHE A 45 -10.88 -5.79 4.15
N ASP A 46 -10.12 -4.73 4.39
CA ASP A 46 -10.04 -4.12 5.73
C ASP A 46 -11.41 -3.66 6.24
N LEU A 47 -12.23 -3.06 5.37
CA LEU A 47 -13.62 -2.68 5.66
C LEU A 47 -14.47 -3.91 6.04
N LEU A 48 -14.31 -5.02 5.31
CA LEU A 48 -14.98 -6.28 5.62
C LEU A 48 -14.57 -6.82 7.00
N LEU A 49 -13.28 -6.77 7.35
CA LEU A 49 -12.77 -7.23 8.64
C LEU A 49 -13.23 -6.37 9.83
N GLN A 50 -13.75 -5.16 9.62
CA GLN A 50 -14.35 -4.35 10.70
C GLN A 50 -15.62 -4.99 11.27
N GLN A 51 -16.25 -5.92 10.54
CA GLN A 51 -17.42 -6.67 11.01
C GLN A 51 -17.06 -7.81 11.96
N LEU A 52 -15.75 -8.05 12.20
CA LEU A 52 -15.31 -9.11 13.08
C LEU A 52 -15.61 -8.80 14.55
N GLN A 53 -16.00 -9.84 15.27
CA GLN A 53 -16.35 -9.83 16.69
C GLN A 53 -15.36 -10.71 17.48
N GLY A 54 -15.32 -10.54 18.80
CA GLY A 54 -14.42 -11.29 19.68
C GLY A 54 -13.02 -10.69 19.78
N GLU A 55 -12.05 -11.51 20.18
CA GLU A 55 -10.67 -11.07 20.40
C GLU A 55 -9.74 -11.56 19.29
N PHE A 56 -9.07 -10.62 18.62
CA PHE A 56 -8.14 -10.88 17.52
C PHE A 56 -7.16 -9.72 17.35
N ILE A 57 -6.05 -9.98 16.66
CA ILE A 57 -5.07 -8.96 16.25
C ILE A 57 -4.95 -8.96 14.73
N ILE A 58 -5.07 -7.81 14.08
CA ILE A 58 -4.81 -7.66 12.64
C ILE A 58 -3.51 -6.89 12.41
N LEU A 59 -2.67 -7.43 11.52
CA LEU A 59 -1.44 -6.81 11.04
C LEU A 59 -1.49 -6.77 9.51
N ASN A 60 -1.57 -5.56 8.93
CA ASN A 60 -1.63 -5.37 7.48
C ASN A 60 -0.24 -5.02 6.90
N ASP A 61 -0.03 -5.32 5.62
CA ASP A 61 1.19 -5.00 4.85
C ASP A 61 2.49 -5.40 5.55
N LEU A 62 2.59 -6.65 5.98
CA LEU A 62 3.83 -7.15 6.58
C LEU A 62 4.78 -7.59 5.48
N LEU A 63 5.91 -6.92 5.36
CA LEU A 63 7.07 -7.36 4.59
C LEU A 63 8.10 -8.04 5.49
N PHE A 64 8.51 -9.24 5.12
CA PHE A 64 9.55 -10.02 5.80
C PHE A 64 10.65 -10.45 4.83
N GLU A 65 11.80 -10.80 5.40
CA GLU A 65 12.92 -11.40 4.70
C GLU A 65 13.36 -12.66 5.44
N ILE A 66 13.38 -13.79 4.74
CA ILE A 66 13.90 -15.06 5.27
C ILE A 66 14.77 -15.72 4.21
N ASN A 67 15.98 -16.14 4.60
CA ASN A 67 16.96 -16.75 3.68
C ASN A 67 17.14 -15.92 2.38
N ASN A 68 17.35 -14.60 2.53
CA ASN A 68 17.50 -13.64 1.43
C ASN A 68 16.31 -13.55 0.47
N THR A 69 15.16 -14.07 0.89
CA THR A 69 13.91 -14.04 0.13
C THR A 69 12.91 -13.12 0.82
N PHE A 70 12.47 -12.09 0.10
CA PHE A 70 11.40 -11.21 0.54
C PHE A 70 10.03 -11.83 0.26
N PHE A 71 9.09 -11.64 1.18
CA PHE A 71 7.68 -11.95 0.99
C PHE A 71 6.79 -10.97 1.73
N GLN A 72 5.68 -10.62 1.11
CA GLN A 72 4.67 -9.71 1.65
C GLN A 72 3.43 -10.48 2.05
N ILE A 73 2.79 -10.05 3.14
CA ILE A 73 1.50 -10.52 3.61
C ILE A 73 0.54 -9.32 3.61
N ASP A 74 -0.54 -9.43 2.85
CA ASP A 74 -1.53 -8.36 2.70
C ASP A 74 -2.28 -8.13 4.01
N SER A 75 -2.76 -9.22 4.63
CA SER A 75 -3.40 -9.21 5.95
C SER A 75 -3.10 -10.48 6.74
N LEU A 76 -2.62 -10.30 7.97
CA LEU A 76 -2.43 -11.37 8.94
C LEU A 76 -3.34 -11.15 10.14
N LEU A 77 -4.16 -12.16 10.45
CA LEU A 77 -5.04 -12.15 11.62
C LEU A 77 -4.56 -13.20 12.63
N LEU A 78 -4.17 -12.76 13.82
CA LEU A 78 -3.87 -13.64 14.95
C LEU A 78 -5.16 -13.86 15.75
N ALA A 79 -5.63 -15.10 15.73
CA ALA A 79 -6.74 -15.58 16.55
C ALA A 79 -6.19 -16.41 17.72
N PRO A 80 -6.98 -16.66 18.79
CA PRO A 80 -6.52 -17.38 19.99
C PRO A 80 -5.89 -18.76 19.73
N GLU A 81 -6.40 -19.49 18.72
CA GLU A 81 -6.00 -20.87 18.44
C GLU A 81 -5.13 -21.02 17.19
N LYS A 82 -5.20 -20.06 16.25
CA LYS A 82 -4.56 -20.16 14.94
C LYS A 82 -4.30 -18.80 14.32
N ILE A 83 -3.47 -18.80 13.30
CA ILE A 83 -3.15 -17.62 12.50
C ILE A 83 -3.86 -17.74 11.16
N HIS A 84 -4.53 -16.69 10.73
CA HIS A 84 -5.11 -16.60 9.41
C HIS A 84 -4.26 -15.71 8.51
N LEU A 85 -3.82 -16.28 7.38
CA LEU A 85 -3.08 -15.58 6.34
C LEU A 85 -4.04 -15.29 5.17
N PHE A 86 -4.17 -14.03 4.80
CA PHE A 86 -5.01 -13.60 3.68
C PHE A 86 -4.15 -13.02 2.56
N ASP A 87 -4.35 -13.53 1.35
CA ASP A 87 -3.88 -12.93 0.09
C ASP A 87 -5.12 -12.38 -0.63
N VAL A 88 -5.17 -11.07 -0.84
CA VAL A 88 -6.37 -10.38 -1.33
C VAL A 88 -6.20 -10.04 -2.81
N LYS A 89 -7.19 -10.38 -3.62
CA LYS A 89 -7.21 -10.09 -5.06
C LYS A 89 -8.44 -9.28 -5.45
N ASN A 90 -8.19 -8.15 -6.11
CA ASN A 90 -9.21 -7.30 -6.71
C ASN A 90 -9.30 -7.55 -8.23
N PHE A 91 -9.36 -8.81 -8.64
CA PHE A 91 -9.46 -9.15 -10.05
C PHE A 91 -10.86 -8.83 -10.57
N GLU A 92 -10.92 -8.33 -11.80
CA GLU A 92 -12.18 -8.06 -12.50
C GLU A 92 -12.28 -9.00 -13.69
N ASN A 93 -13.50 -9.26 -14.16
CA ASN A 93 -13.81 -10.15 -15.27
C ASN A 93 -13.59 -11.63 -14.94
N ASP A 94 -13.72 -12.44 -15.99
CA ASP A 94 -13.72 -13.87 -15.92
C ASP A 94 -12.31 -14.45 -16.03
N TYR A 95 -12.05 -15.46 -15.22
CA TYR A 95 -10.83 -16.25 -15.21
C TYR A 95 -11.18 -17.72 -15.36
N ILE A 96 -10.24 -18.50 -15.89
CA ILE A 96 -10.37 -19.96 -16.01
C ILE A 96 -9.07 -20.63 -15.59
N ILE A 97 -9.19 -21.74 -14.88
CA ILE A 97 -8.08 -22.66 -14.58
C ILE A 97 -8.17 -23.82 -15.57
N ASP A 98 -7.05 -24.17 -16.21
CA ASP A 98 -6.99 -25.37 -17.06
C ASP A 98 -6.67 -26.64 -16.25
N ASN A 99 -6.63 -27.78 -16.91
CA ASN A 99 -6.34 -29.06 -16.27
C ASN A 99 -4.92 -29.15 -15.67
N ASP A 100 -4.00 -28.29 -16.12
CA ASP A 100 -2.61 -28.22 -15.65
C ASP A 100 -2.43 -27.21 -14.51
N ASN A 101 -3.54 -26.64 -13.99
CA ASN A 101 -3.58 -25.57 -12.97
C ASN A 101 -3.00 -24.22 -13.43
N ASN A 102 -2.93 -23.96 -14.72
CA ASN A 102 -2.58 -22.64 -15.25
C ASN A 102 -3.79 -21.72 -15.22
N TRP A 103 -3.56 -20.46 -14.89
CA TRP A 103 -4.60 -19.45 -14.78
C TRP A 103 -4.62 -18.58 -16.03
N TYR A 104 -5.82 -18.33 -16.55
CA TYR A 104 -6.02 -17.45 -17.69
C TYR A 104 -7.10 -16.42 -17.39
N SER A 105 -6.84 -15.17 -17.74
CA SER A 105 -7.86 -14.13 -17.84
C SER A 105 -8.56 -14.23 -19.21
N ILE A 106 -9.88 -14.09 -19.21
CA ILE A 106 -10.71 -14.09 -20.43
C ILE A 106 -10.89 -12.64 -20.88
N LEU A 107 -10.41 -12.33 -22.08
CA LEU A 107 -10.51 -11.00 -22.67
C LEU A 107 -11.85 -10.85 -23.42
N LYS A 108 -12.24 -9.60 -23.74
CA LYS A 108 -13.51 -9.26 -24.43
C LYS A 108 -13.76 -9.94 -25.78
N ASN A 109 -12.74 -10.58 -26.36
CA ASN A 109 -12.79 -11.30 -27.64
C ASN A 109 -12.58 -12.82 -27.46
N ASP A 110 -12.90 -13.35 -26.28
CA ASP A 110 -12.73 -14.75 -25.86
C ASP A 110 -11.29 -15.28 -25.94
N ARG A 111 -10.32 -14.40 -26.13
CA ARG A 111 -8.90 -14.77 -26.05
C ARG A 111 -8.50 -14.96 -24.59
N LYS A 112 -7.77 -16.04 -24.35
CA LYS A 112 -7.15 -16.33 -23.05
C LYS A 112 -5.79 -15.65 -22.99
N LYS A 113 -5.54 -14.89 -21.93
CA LYS A 113 -4.22 -14.37 -21.59
C LYS A 113 -3.76 -15.04 -20.30
N GLU A 114 -2.61 -15.69 -20.35
CA GLU A 114 -2.00 -16.32 -19.19
C GLU A 114 -1.78 -15.30 -18.05
N SER A 115 -2.11 -15.74 -16.85
CA SER A 115 -2.02 -14.97 -15.62
C SER A 115 -1.20 -15.75 -14.60
N LYS A 116 -0.52 -15.03 -13.72
CA LYS A 116 0.14 -15.64 -12.56
C LYS A 116 -0.89 -16.41 -11.74
N ASN A 117 -0.53 -17.61 -11.30
CA ASN A 117 -1.35 -18.43 -10.42
C ASN A 117 -1.27 -17.89 -8.97
N PRO A 118 -2.37 -17.33 -8.43
CA PRO A 118 -2.35 -16.74 -7.08
C PRO A 118 -2.24 -17.80 -5.96
N ILE A 119 -2.62 -19.05 -6.22
CA ILE A 119 -2.49 -20.14 -5.23
C ILE A 119 -1.03 -20.49 -4.99
N HIS A 120 -0.18 -20.45 -6.04
CA HIS A 120 1.27 -20.61 -5.85
C HIS A 120 1.87 -19.47 -5.02
N GLN A 121 1.38 -18.23 -5.22
CA GLN A 121 1.79 -17.09 -4.40
C GLN A 121 1.40 -17.29 -2.93
N LEU A 122 0.14 -17.66 -2.66
CA LEU A 122 -0.36 -17.94 -1.31
C LEU A 122 0.44 -19.06 -0.62
N ASN A 123 0.65 -20.19 -1.30
CA ASN A 123 1.38 -21.33 -0.76
C ASN A 123 2.83 -20.98 -0.42
N ARG A 124 3.50 -20.25 -1.32
CA ARG A 124 4.86 -19.75 -1.08
C ARG A 124 4.89 -18.83 0.15
N CYS A 125 3.95 -17.91 0.25
CA CYS A 125 3.84 -17.00 1.38
C CYS A 125 3.61 -17.76 2.70
N GLU A 126 2.72 -18.76 2.70
CA GLU A 126 2.46 -19.60 3.86
C GLU A 126 3.72 -20.37 4.31
N THR A 127 4.47 -20.96 3.37
CA THR A 127 5.72 -21.66 3.68
C THR A 127 6.74 -20.73 4.33
N LEU A 128 6.94 -19.53 3.79
CA LEU A 128 7.89 -18.55 4.32
C LEU A 128 7.44 -18.00 5.68
N LEU A 129 6.13 -17.76 5.86
CA LEU A 129 5.58 -17.38 7.15
C LEU A 129 5.77 -18.48 8.21
N LYS A 130 5.55 -19.76 7.87
CA LYS A 130 5.82 -20.87 8.80
C LYS A 130 7.27 -20.87 9.27
N GLN A 131 8.22 -20.68 8.36
CA GLN A 131 9.64 -20.58 8.71
C GLN A 131 9.93 -19.37 9.61
N GLN A 132 9.33 -18.21 9.31
CA GLN A 132 9.47 -17.00 10.11
C GLN A 132 8.93 -17.20 11.54
N LEU A 133 7.75 -17.82 11.67
CA LEU A 133 7.16 -18.14 12.98
C LEU A 133 8.02 -19.12 13.76
N GLN A 134 8.52 -20.19 13.13
CA GLN A 134 9.42 -21.16 13.77
C GLN A 134 10.71 -20.50 14.29
N LYS A 135 11.31 -19.59 13.50
CA LYS A 135 12.49 -18.82 13.91
C LYS A 135 12.24 -17.97 15.15
N LEU A 136 11.02 -17.48 15.34
CA LEU A 136 10.60 -16.73 16.52
C LEU A 136 10.14 -17.62 17.69
N GLY A 137 10.17 -18.95 17.51
CA GLY A 137 9.74 -19.93 18.51
C GLY A 137 8.21 -20.11 18.57
N PHE A 138 7.49 -19.80 17.49
CA PHE A 138 6.03 -19.88 17.41
C PHE A 138 5.59 -21.11 16.62
N ASN A 139 4.70 -21.92 17.22
CA ASN A 139 4.15 -23.14 16.61
C ASN A 139 2.61 -23.10 16.46
N SER A 140 2.06 -21.92 16.16
CA SER A 140 0.62 -21.79 15.90
C SER A 140 0.27 -22.34 14.51
N PRO A 141 -0.85 -23.06 14.35
CA PRO A 141 -1.31 -23.49 13.04
C PRO A 141 -1.69 -22.28 12.18
N ILE A 142 -1.40 -22.36 10.88
CA ILE A 142 -1.75 -21.34 9.89
C ILE A 142 -2.88 -21.86 9.02
N THR A 143 -3.90 -21.02 8.81
CA THR A 143 -4.91 -21.21 7.77
C THR A 143 -4.76 -20.10 6.74
N SER A 144 -4.37 -20.45 5.52
CA SER A 144 -4.26 -19.51 4.41
C SER A 144 -5.57 -19.44 3.62
N LYS A 145 -5.92 -18.26 3.12
CA LYS A 145 -7.07 -18.04 2.22
C LYS A 145 -6.72 -17.03 1.14
N LEU A 146 -7.08 -17.38 -0.10
CA LEU A 146 -7.08 -16.46 -1.24
C LEU A 146 -8.45 -15.80 -1.31
N VAL A 147 -8.54 -14.49 -1.13
CA VAL A 147 -9.80 -13.76 -1.06
C VAL A 147 -9.99 -12.93 -2.31
N PHE A 148 -11.05 -13.20 -3.08
CA PHE A 148 -11.46 -12.33 -4.17
C PHE A 148 -12.54 -11.37 -3.69
N ILE A 149 -12.25 -10.07 -3.72
CA ILE A 149 -13.12 -9.04 -3.14
C ILE A 149 -14.07 -8.38 -4.16
N ASN A 150 -13.73 -8.45 -5.44
CA ASN A 150 -14.48 -7.75 -6.49
C ASN A 150 -15.74 -8.53 -6.90
N PRO A 151 -16.94 -7.95 -6.85
CA PRO A 151 -18.18 -8.64 -7.21
C PRO A 151 -18.27 -9.01 -8.70
N ASN A 152 -17.48 -8.38 -9.58
CA ASN A 152 -17.43 -8.66 -11.01
C ASN A 152 -16.40 -9.75 -11.37
N PHE A 153 -15.83 -10.45 -10.37
CA PHE A 153 -14.92 -11.56 -10.58
C PHE A 153 -15.68 -12.89 -10.73
N TYR A 154 -15.26 -13.69 -11.70
CA TYR A 154 -15.69 -15.08 -11.82
C TYR A 154 -14.52 -16.00 -12.15
N LEU A 155 -14.53 -17.22 -11.61
CA LEU A 155 -13.49 -18.22 -11.84
C LEU A 155 -14.11 -19.54 -12.30
N TYR A 156 -13.98 -19.84 -13.58
CA TYR A 156 -14.36 -21.12 -14.14
C TYR A 156 -13.37 -22.22 -13.72
N GLN A 157 -13.92 -23.41 -13.48
CA GLN A 157 -13.15 -24.63 -13.18
C GLN A 157 -12.29 -24.54 -11.91
N ALA A 158 -12.71 -23.72 -10.94
CA ALA A 158 -12.07 -23.66 -9.62
C ALA A 158 -12.13 -25.02 -8.90
N PRO A 159 -10.99 -25.62 -8.52
CA PRO A 159 -11.00 -26.84 -7.74
C PRO A 159 -11.63 -26.63 -6.35
N PRO A 160 -12.50 -27.53 -5.86
CA PRO A 160 -13.25 -27.34 -4.62
C PRO A 160 -12.36 -27.35 -3.36
N ASN A 161 -11.16 -27.93 -3.45
CA ASN A 161 -10.18 -27.99 -2.37
C ASN A 161 -9.29 -26.73 -2.29
N TYR A 162 -9.37 -25.81 -3.25
CA TYR A 162 -8.59 -24.58 -3.18
C TYR A 162 -9.08 -23.70 -2.02
N PRO A 163 -8.17 -23.06 -1.27
CA PRO A 163 -8.52 -22.21 -0.14
C PRO A 163 -9.06 -20.84 -0.58
N ILE A 164 -10.01 -20.81 -1.53
CA ILE A 164 -10.56 -19.59 -2.11
C ILE A 164 -11.81 -19.15 -1.36
N VAL A 165 -11.92 -17.84 -1.13
CA VAL A 165 -13.16 -17.17 -0.73
C VAL A 165 -13.61 -16.28 -1.89
N PHE A 166 -14.76 -16.61 -2.46
CA PHE A 166 -15.35 -15.83 -3.55
C PHE A 166 -16.16 -14.63 -3.03
N PRO A 167 -16.42 -13.61 -3.87
CA PRO A 167 -17.18 -12.42 -3.47
C PRO A 167 -18.54 -12.77 -2.85
N THR A 168 -19.25 -13.74 -3.43
CA THR A 168 -20.55 -14.22 -2.93
C THR A 168 -20.50 -15.00 -1.62
N GLN A 169 -19.29 -15.32 -1.13
CA GLN A 169 -19.07 -16.10 0.08
C GLN A 169 -18.54 -15.25 1.25
N LEU A 170 -18.27 -13.96 1.03
CA LEU A 170 -17.62 -13.08 2.02
C LEU A 170 -18.41 -12.99 3.33
N ASP A 171 -19.73 -12.79 3.26
CA ASP A 171 -20.57 -12.70 4.47
C ASP A 171 -20.54 -14.00 5.29
N ARG A 172 -20.68 -15.15 4.60
CA ARG A 172 -20.58 -16.47 5.24
C ARG A 172 -19.19 -16.69 5.85
N PHE A 173 -18.15 -16.24 5.16
CA PHE A 173 -16.78 -16.34 5.61
C PHE A 173 -16.53 -15.50 6.89
N ILE A 174 -17.04 -14.26 6.95
CA ILE A 174 -16.97 -13.42 8.15
C ILE A 174 -17.73 -14.04 9.32
N ASN A 175 -18.93 -14.57 9.09
CA ASN A 175 -19.68 -15.27 10.13
C ASN A 175 -18.93 -16.50 10.67
N GLN A 176 -18.25 -17.25 9.78
CA GLN A 176 -17.40 -18.36 10.18
C GLN A 176 -16.21 -17.88 11.03
N LEU A 177 -15.54 -16.78 10.65
CA LEU A 177 -14.47 -16.20 11.47
C LEU A 177 -15.00 -15.76 12.84
N ASN A 178 -16.12 -15.04 12.91
CA ASN A 178 -16.74 -14.62 14.17
C ASN A 178 -16.99 -15.79 15.12
N SER A 179 -17.56 -16.88 14.61
CA SER A 179 -17.77 -18.09 15.42
C SER A 179 -16.48 -18.66 16.03
N GLN A 180 -15.33 -18.46 15.41
CA GLN A 180 -14.02 -18.93 15.89
C GLN A 180 -13.34 -17.93 16.82
N LEU A 181 -13.59 -16.64 16.63
CA LEU A 181 -12.98 -15.55 17.40
C LEU A 181 -13.68 -15.30 18.74
N THR A 182 -14.95 -15.73 18.87
CA THR A 182 -15.74 -15.56 20.10
C THR A 182 -15.62 -16.72 21.08
N THR A 183 -15.02 -17.85 20.69
CA THR A 183 -14.93 -19.05 21.53
C THR A 183 -13.83 -18.99 22.58
N SER A 184 -12.76 -18.26 22.28
CA SER A 184 -11.56 -18.17 23.10
C SER A 184 -11.06 -16.73 23.19
N LYS A 185 -10.27 -16.44 24.22
CA LYS A 185 -9.64 -15.12 24.40
C LYS A 185 -8.18 -15.15 23.96
N LEU A 186 -7.67 -13.99 23.55
CA LEU A 186 -6.24 -13.82 23.31
C LEU A 186 -5.48 -13.97 24.63
N LYS A 187 -4.28 -14.50 24.54
CA LYS A 187 -3.33 -14.64 25.64
C LYS A 187 -2.22 -13.61 25.48
N GLU A 188 -1.50 -13.32 26.56
CA GLU A 188 -0.34 -12.41 26.55
C GLU A 188 0.68 -12.80 25.46
N ARG A 189 0.83 -14.11 25.20
CA ARG A 189 1.68 -14.62 24.12
C ARG A 189 1.31 -14.04 22.75
N ASP A 190 0.03 -13.88 22.45
CA ASP A 190 -0.44 -13.48 21.12
C ASP A 190 -0.09 -12.01 20.83
N PHE A 191 -0.14 -11.17 21.87
CA PHE A 191 0.32 -9.78 21.83
C PHE A 191 1.84 -9.68 21.67
N LYS A 192 2.59 -10.52 22.40
CA LYS A 192 4.04 -10.63 22.23
C LYS A 192 4.41 -11.07 20.82
N TYR A 193 3.63 -11.98 20.23
CA TYR A 193 3.85 -12.44 18.85
C TYR A 193 3.62 -11.31 17.85
N ALA A 194 2.53 -10.56 18.00
CA ALA A 194 2.27 -9.39 17.18
C ALA A 194 3.42 -8.38 17.24
N GLN A 195 3.93 -8.08 18.44
CA GLN A 195 5.06 -7.16 18.61
C GLN A 195 6.34 -7.68 17.95
N GLN A 196 6.67 -8.96 18.09
CA GLN A 196 7.84 -9.55 17.45
C GLN A 196 7.73 -9.56 15.92
N LEU A 197 6.54 -9.84 15.38
CA LEU A 197 6.29 -9.74 13.94
C LEU A 197 6.50 -8.30 13.46
N LEU A 198 6.01 -7.30 14.20
CA LEU A 198 6.22 -5.89 13.85
C LEU A 198 7.70 -5.47 13.94
N GLN A 199 8.45 -5.97 14.92
CA GLN A 199 9.89 -5.70 15.02
C GLN A 199 10.71 -6.31 13.87
N ASN A 200 10.25 -7.42 13.30
CA ASN A 200 10.91 -8.07 12.16
C ASN A 200 10.43 -7.56 10.80
N HIS A 201 9.38 -6.73 10.78
CA HIS A 201 8.88 -6.10 9.56
C HIS A 201 9.97 -5.21 8.94
N LYS A 202 10.08 -5.27 7.61
CA LYS A 202 10.96 -4.40 6.83
C LYS A 202 10.16 -3.24 6.24
N ASP A 203 10.64 -2.01 6.43
CA ASP A 203 9.98 -0.81 5.90
C ASP A 203 10.14 -0.64 4.38
N GLU A 204 11.11 -1.33 3.76
CA GLU A 204 11.38 -1.22 2.33
C GLU A 204 11.75 -2.57 1.70
N SER A 205 11.12 -2.86 0.56
CA SER A 205 11.57 -3.90 -0.36
C SER A 205 12.76 -3.37 -1.17
N PRO A 206 13.82 -4.18 -1.41
CA PRO A 206 14.95 -3.79 -2.24
C PRO A 206 14.61 -3.72 -3.73
N PHE A 207 13.50 -4.32 -4.16
CA PHE A 207 13.05 -4.30 -5.55
C PHE A 207 12.18 -3.08 -5.78
N LYS A 208 12.75 -2.04 -6.39
CA LYS A 208 12.04 -0.80 -6.72
C LYS A 208 11.89 -0.71 -8.23
N ASN A 209 10.75 -1.14 -8.77
CA ASN A 209 10.36 -0.80 -10.14
C ASN A 209 9.97 0.67 -10.14
N ARG A 210 10.94 1.56 -10.34
CA ARG A 210 10.69 3.00 -10.42
C ARG A 210 10.44 3.38 -11.88
N PRO A 211 9.43 4.21 -12.16
CA PRO A 211 9.31 4.85 -13.46
C PRO A 211 10.54 5.74 -13.68
N ASP A 212 10.92 5.94 -14.93
CA ASP A 212 12.01 6.85 -15.29
C ASP A 212 11.51 8.30 -15.27
N TYR A 213 12.14 9.14 -14.44
CA TYR A 213 11.84 10.57 -14.35
C TYR A 213 13.03 11.36 -13.84
N THR A 214 13.10 12.63 -14.24
CA THR A 214 14.10 13.60 -13.76
C THR A 214 13.42 14.76 -13.05
N PHE A 215 14.19 15.51 -12.25
CA PHE A 215 13.69 16.72 -11.62
C PHE A 215 13.16 17.72 -12.67
N GLU A 216 13.87 17.85 -13.79
CA GLU A 216 13.52 18.72 -14.92
C GLU A 216 12.26 18.25 -15.66
N GLY A 217 12.07 16.93 -15.79
CA GLY A 217 10.94 16.33 -16.51
C GLY A 217 9.60 16.40 -15.77
N LEU A 218 9.60 16.55 -14.45
CA LEU A 218 8.36 16.67 -13.67
C LEU A 218 7.83 18.11 -13.65
N LYS A 219 6.51 18.27 -13.77
CA LYS A 219 5.84 19.58 -13.63
C LYS A 219 6.00 20.13 -12.21
N LYS A 220 6.58 21.32 -12.10
CA LYS A 220 6.71 22.08 -10.83
C LYS A 220 5.40 22.79 -10.50
N GLY A 221 5.24 23.15 -9.23
CA GLY A 221 4.01 23.75 -8.74
C GLY A 221 3.39 22.93 -7.61
N ILE A 222 2.61 23.59 -6.77
CA ILE A 222 1.73 22.93 -5.81
C ILE A 222 0.42 22.58 -6.53
N TYR A 223 0.05 21.31 -6.54
CA TYR A 223 -1.28 20.87 -6.99
C TYR A 223 -2.25 20.75 -5.81
N CYS A 224 -3.54 20.84 -6.10
CA CYS A 224 -4.62 20.68 -5.12
C CYS A 224 -4.62 19.28 -4.51
N LYS A 225 -4.54 19.16 -3.18
CA LYS A 225 -4.62 17.88 -2.47
C LYS A 225 -5.91 17.09 -2.75
N SER A 226 -7.01 17.78 -3.05
CA SER A 226 -8.32 17.14 -3.25
C SER A 226 -8.57 16.67 -4.69
N CYS A 227 -8.24 17.47 -5.71
CA CYS A 227 -8.55 17.16 -7.11
C CYS A 227 -7.33 17.04 -8.02
N GLN A 228 -6.13 17.13 -7.47
CA GLN A 228 -4.84 17.06 -8.17
C GLN A 228 -4.62 18.12 -9.27
N SER A 229 -5.52 19.11 -9.38
CA SER A 229 -5.35 20.22 -10.32
C SER A 229 -4.21 21.15 -9.90
N PHE A 230 -3.38 21.54 -10.86
CA PHE A 230 -2.37 22.61 -10.69
C PHE A 230 -2.98 24.01 -10.79
N ASP A 231 -4.26 24.12 -11.11
CA ASP A 231 -4.99 25.39 -11.13
C ASP A 231 -5.36 25.82 -9.71
N VAL A 232 -4.37 26.40 -9.04
CA VAL A 232 -4.44 26.90 -7.67
C VAL A 232 -3.83 28.30 -7.60
N PHE A 233 -4.27 29.10 -6.63
CA PHE A 233 -3.71 30.41 -6.35
C PHE A 233 -3.43 30.61 -4.87
N THR A 234 -2.55 31.56 -4.56
CA THR A 234 -2.20 31.94 -3.19
C THR A 234 -3.06 33.11 -2.71
N ASN A 235 -3.54 33.00 -1.47
CA ASN A 235 -4.12 34.06 -0.65
C ASN A 235 -3.23 34.14 0.61
N PRO A 236 -3.16 35.25 1.39
CA PRO A 236 -2.06 35.53 2.32
C PRO A 236 -1.60 34.41 3.26
N LYS A 237 -2.47 33.46 3.64
CA LYS A 237 -2.12 32.30 4.47
C LYS A 237 -2.54 30.95 3.87
N THR A 238 -3.17 30.93 2.70
CA THR A 238 -3.81 29.74 2.13
C THR A 238 -3.61 29.59 0.64
N ILE A 239 -3.62 28.35 0.18
CA ILE A 239 -3.72 27.99 -1.23
C ILE A 239 -5.16 27.57 -1.50
N VAL A 240 -5.74 28.06 -2.58
CA VAL A 240 -7.13 27.79 -2.99
C VAL A 240 -7.13 27.20 -4.40
N CYS A 241 -7.87 26.12 -4.59
CA CYS A 241 -8.04 25.52 -5.91
C CYS A 241 -9.17 26.17 -6.68
N ASN A 242 -8.90 26.60 -7.92
CA ASN A 242 -9.91 27.17 -8.82
C ASN A 242 -10.89 26.11 -9.36
N LYS A 243 -10.47 24.83 -9.41
CA LYS A 243 -11.28 23.73 -9.95
C LYS A 243 -12.32 23.22 -8.95
N CYS A 244 -11.93 22.94 -7.71
CA CYS A 244 -12.83 22.34 -6.70
C CYS A 244 -13.07 23.21 -5.45
N GLY A 245 -12.45 24.40 -5.36
CA GLY A 245 -12.62 25.30 -4.21
C GLY A 245 -11.90 24.87 -2.93
N PHE A 246 -11.22 23.71 -2.92
CA PHE A 246 -10.49 23.23 -1.74
C PHE A 246 -9.44 24.24 -1.26
N ARG A 247 -9.33 24.38 0.06
CA ARG A 247 -8.43 25.34 0.72
C ARG A 247 -7.45 24.62 1.63
N GLU A 248 -6.15 24.92 1.47
CA GLU A 248 -5.06 24.37 2.27
C GLU A 248 -4.23 25.52 2.87
N ARG A 249 -3.69 25.36 4.07
CA ARG A 249 -2.73 26.34 4.62
C ARG A 249 -1.43 26.27 3.84
N ILE A 250 -0.77 27.42 3.60
CA ILE A 250 0.52 27.45 2.88
C ILE A 250 1.54 26.53 3.53
N GLU A 251 1.67 26.56 4.86
CA GLU A 251 2.58 25.69 5.60
C GLU A 251 2.31 24.20 5.31
N ALA A 252 1.07 23.74 5.43
CA ALA A 252 0.71 22.35 5.16
C ALA A 252 1.01 21.94 3.70
N ALA A 253 0.74 22.83 2.75
CA ALA A 253 1.01 22.57 1.34
C ALA A 253 2.51 22.49 1.04
N VAL A 254 3.33 23.35 1.66
CA VAL A 254 4.80 23.30 1.55
C VAL A 254 5.32 22.01 2.14
N LEU A 255 4.92 21.64 3.36
CA LEU A 255 5.36 20.39 4.00
C LEU A 255 5.01 19.17 3.15
N ARG A 256 3.80 19.10 2.61
CA ARG A 256 3.41 18.01 1.69
C ARG A 256 4.31 17.95 0.46
N ASN A 257 4.67 19.09 -0.13
CA ASN A 257 5.56 19.12 -1.29
C ASN A 257 7.02 18.80 -0.92
N VAL A 258 7.46 19.10 0.31
CA VAL A 258 8.78 18.69 0.82
C VAL A 258 8.85 17.18 0.99
N GLU A 259 7.83 16.54 1.58
CA GLU A 259 7.79 15.08 1.72
C GLU A 259 7.73 14.39 0.36
N GLU A 260 6.93 14.91 -0.57
CA GLU A 260 6.89 14.44 -1.94
C GLU A 260 8.25 14.59 -2.65
N TYR A 261 8.93 15.73 -2.47
CA TYR A 261 10.25 15.99 -3.03
C TYR A 261 11.30 15.01 -2.47
N LYS A 262 11.33 14.81 -1.15
CA LYS A 262 12.23 13.84 -0.49
C LYS A 262 12.02 12.42 -1.03
N MET A 263 10.77 12.07 -1.35
CA MET A 263 10.42 10.76 -1.86
C MET A 263 10.81 10.56 -3.33
N LEU A 264 10.59 11.58 -4.16
CA LEU A 264 10.95 11.55 -5.57
C LEU A 264 12.47 11.65 -5.80
N PHE A 265 13.17 12.42 -4.96
CA PHE A 265 14.57 12.77 -5.13
C PHE A 265 15.39 12.51 -3.85
N PRO A 266 15.48 11.26 -3.37
CA PRO A 266 16.14 10.94 -2.10
C PRO A 266 17.63 11.32 -2.08
N GLU A 267 18.28 11.36 -3.23
CA GLU A 267 19.70 11.73 -3.37
C GLU A 267 19.93 13.26 -3.39
N ILE A 268 18.87 14.07 -3.52
CA ILE A 268 18.98 15.52 -3.61
C ILE A 268 18.62 16.15 -2.27
N LYS A 269 19.54 16.95 -1.73
CA LYS A 269 19.34 17.65 -0.46
C LYS A 269 18.17 18.63 -0.54
N VAL A 270 17.35 18.65 0.51
CA VAL A 270 16.27 19.63 0.67
C VAL A 270 16.88 20.98 1.02
N THR A 271 16.80 21.95 0.10
CA THR A 271 17.25 23.34 0.31
C THR A 271 16.08 24.30 0.10
N THR A 272 16.17 25.52 0.65
CA THR A 272 15.13 26.54 0.40
C THR A 272 14.93 26.79 -1.10
N THR A 273 16.03 26.87 -1.87
CA THR A 273 15.98 27.11 -3.31
C THR A 273 15.29 25.97 -4.05
N ALA A 274 15.68 24.71 -3.78
CA ALA A 274 15.09 23.55 -4.43
C ALA A 274 13.58 23.43 -4.14
N ILE A 275 13.17 23.66 -2.89
CA ILE A 275 11.75 23.62 -2.51
C ILE A 275 10.97 24.81 -3.06
N SER A 276 11.59 25.98 -3.16
CA SER A 276 10.98 27.15 -3.81
C SER A 276 10.70 26.87 -5.28
N GLU A 277 11.67 26.34 -6.01
CA GLU A 277 11.52 25.91 -7.40
C GLU A 277 10.46 24.82 -7.54
N TRP A 278 10.51 23.79 -6.68
CA TRP A 278 9.55 22.69 -6.70
C TRP A 278 8.11 23.15 -6.45
N CYS A 279 7.91 24.04 -5.48
CA CYS A 279 6.59 24.60 -5.15
C CYS A 279 6.08 25.57 -6.22
N GLY A 280 6.96 26.35 -6.87
CA GLY A 280 6.71 27.19 -8.03
C GLY A 280 5.76 28.40 -7.86
N ILE A 281 4.77 28.34 -6.96
CA ILE A 281 3.72 29.35 -6.81
C ILE A 281 3.88 30.24 -5.57
N ILE A 282 4.80 29.89 -4.67
CA ILE A 282 5.07 30.64 -3.45
C ILE A 282 6.16 31.67 -3.77
N LYS A 283 5.75 32.94 -3.86
CA LYS A 283 6.65 34.03 -4.30
C LYS A 283 7.75 34.38 -3.29
N SER A 284 7.61 34.00 -2.03
CA SER A 284 8.54 34.40 -0.96
C SER A 284 9.35 33.21 -0.46
N ASP A 285 10.65 33.21 -0.78
CA ASP A 285 11.61 32.27 -0.21
C ASP A 285 11.68 32.35 1.32
N ASN A 286 11.35 33.52 1.91
CA ASN A 286 11.28 33.66 3.36
C ASN A 286 10.14 32.82 3.96
N THR A 287 9.02 32.67 3.25
CA THR A 287 7.92 31.78 3.67
C THR A 287 8.37 30.33 3.63
N ILE A 288 9.00 29.89 2.53
CA ILE A 288 9.55 28.52 2.42
C ILE A 288 10.59 28.28 3.52
N ARG A 289 11.57 29.19 3.67
CA ARG A 289 12.61 29.10 4.70
C ARG A 289 12.01 28.99 6.08
N LYS A 290 11.02 29.82 6.41
CA LYS A 290 10.34 29.78 7.71
C LYS A 290 9.72 28.41 7.96
N VAL A 291 8.92 27.89 7.01
CA VAL A 291 8.31 26.57 7.14
C VAL A 291 9.38 25.50 7.34
N LEU A 292 10.47 25.53 6.56
CA LEU A 292 11.56 24.58 6.67
C LEU A 292 12.28 24.65 8.03
N THR A 293 12.63 25.85 8.50
CA THR A 293 13.31 26.04 9.79
C THR A 293 12.44 25.70 11.00
N THR A 294 11.12 25.82 10.88
CA THR A 294 10.18 25.51 11.96
C THR A 294 9.92 24.01 12.07
N ASN A 295 10.00 23.26 10.97
CA ASN A 295 9.57 21.86 10.92
C ASN A 295 10.71 20.85 10.72
N TYR A 296 11.90 21.29 10.30
CA TYR A 296 13.06 20.43 10.02
C TYR A 296 14.33 20.93 10.69
N GLN A 297 15.29 20.04 10.88
CA GLN A 297 16.60 20.41 11.42
C GLN A 297 17.48 21.00 10.30
N SER A 298 17.99 22.21 10.52
CA SER A 298 18.90 22.88 9.61
C SER A 298 20.34 22.37 9.80
N ILE A 299 20.97 21.91 8.71
CA ILE A 299 22.37 21.48 8.68
C ILE A 299 23.17 22.37 7.72
N GLY A 300 24.34 22.82 8.17
CA GLY A 300 25.27 23.64 7.38
C GLY A 300 25.12 25.13 7.62
N LYS A 301 26.01 25.92 7.01
CA LYS A 301 26.04 27.38 7.12
C LYS A 301 25.87 28.03 5.74
N GLN A 302 25.13 29.14 5.70
CA GLN A 302 24.97 30.01 4.52
C GLN A 302 24.48 29.26 3.26
N ARG A 303 25.29 29.20 2.19
CA ARG A 303 24.90 28.65 0.88
C ARG A 303 24.79 27.12 0.86
N GLY A 304 25.30 26.42 1.89
CA GLY A 304 25.23 24.96 2.01
C GLY A 304 24.12 24.45 2.94
N THR A 305 23.23 25.34 3.40
CA THR A 305 22.18 24.97 4.35
C THR A 305 21.14 24.06 3.68
N HIS A 306 20.93 22.90 4.29
CA HIS A 306 19.89 21.94 3.91
C HIS A 306 19.13 21.48 5.14
N TYR A 307 17.99 20.83 4.91
CA TYR A 307 17.03 20.45 5.94
C TYR A 307 16.86 18.94 5.96
N ILE A 308 16.91 18.36 7.16
CA ILE A 308 16.58 16.94 7.39
C ILE A 308 15.31 16.82 8.21
#